data_AF-A0A2E9JCU4-F1
#
_entry.id   AF-A0A2E9JCU4-F1
#
_cell.length_a   1.000
_cell.length_b   1.000
_cell.length_c   1.000
_cell.angle_alpha   90.00
_cell.angle_beta   90.00
_cell.angle_gamma   90.00
#
_symmetry.space_group_name_H-M   'P 1'
#
loop_
_entity.id
_entity.type
_entity.pdbx_description
1 polymer ?
#
loop_
_entity_poly.entity_id
_entity_poly.type
_entity_poly.pdbx_seq_one_letter_code
_entity_poly.pdbx_strand_id
1 'polypeptide(L)'
;MNFAVDYVKNGLALVPIPLGTKGPDQPGWNLPENAVTTIDAAANITGNVGLLHAYCSQPTACIDLDDLDSATQLLGVAGIDIKLLLGAPDAVQISSGRANRAKLLYRLPTNIPSLETIQIVDPVNCTMVLEMRSASKSGRSVTDVLPPSVHPKTGKEYTWTGRGHWSELPELPPVLIEFWECKLQEKGGEQKAYISGPVTYSVLTLPPESIQHLRSALLYMRSDSRSHWIKIGMSLHELGEVGRGLWLEWSATSEKFDAADAAKTWDSFSPTAIGHKFIFAQAQRQGWINPTKIYTDAPDISVQPKPTPEYKATGPQKLPGSLKPVPALNPEHLPASVRDAAVDIADRLQCPMDYLAVSMLSAAGAIVGNQIGIYPLSKDESWEVFPCLWGGVVGPPGSKKTPALNAALAPIKLLEAAALEKYKSAYAHYKTDSDQYKSDFADCKKKASKTFPMEPIEPKPERYVVHDTTYQKLGEILAN
;
A
#
# COMPACT_ATOMS: atom_id res chain seq x y z
N MET A 1 45.68 -0.40 1.90
CA MET A 1 44.71 -1.26 2.60
C MET A 1 44.07 -2.13 1.52
N ASN A 2 44.17 -3.46 1.60
CA ASN A 2 43.60 -4.33 0.58
C ASN A 2 42.15 -4.66 0.99
N PHE A 3 41.19 -3.91 0.47
CA PHE A 3 39.77 -4.04 0.85
C PHE A 3 39.23 -5.46 0.64
N ALA A 4 39.70 -6.19 -0.37
CA ALA A 4 39.30 -7.59 -0.57
C ALA A 4 39.73 -8.49 0.60
N VAL A 5 40.94 -8.28 1.12
CA VAL A 5 41.42 -8.99 2.32
C VAL A 5 40.55 -8.65 3.54
N ASP A 6 40.18 -7.39 3.70
CA ASP A 6 39.36 -6.96 4.84
C ASP A 6 37.93 -7.51 4.77
N TYR A 7 37.34 -7.60 3.58
CA TYR A 7 36.06 -8.26 3.37
C TYR A 7 36.10 -9.74 3.77
N VAL A 8 37.10 -10.48 3.30
CA VAL A 8 37.25 -11.90 3.64
C VAL A 8 37.49 -12.12 5.14
N LYS A 9 38.30 -11.26 5.78
CA LYS A 9 38.49 -11.31 7.25
C LYS A 9 37.18 -11.14 8.04
N ASN A 10 36.20 -10.44 7.48
CA ASN A 10 34.88 -10.23 8.07
C ASN A 10 33.82 -11.22 7.53
N GLY A 11 34.26 -12.32 6.92
CA GLY A 11 33.36 -13.41 6.54
C GLY A 11 32.61 -13.23 5.22
N LEU A 12 32.96 -12.22 4.42
CA LEU A 12 32.40 -12.09 3.08
C LEU A 12 33.12 -13.02 2.09
N ALA A 13 32.37 -13.68 1.22
CA ALA A 13 32.92 -14.42 0.10
C ALA A 13 32.93 -13.55 -1.16
N LEU A 14 34.01 -13.62 -1.94
CA LEU A 14 34.23 -12.70 -3.05
C LEU A 14 34.36 -13.40 -4.40
N VAL A 15 34.20 -12.63 -5.46
CA VAL A 15 34.52 -13.01 -6.84
C VAL A 15 35.23 -11.85 -7.54
N PRO A 16 36.34 -12.08 -8.26
CA PRO A 16 36.95 -11.04 -9.08
C PRO A 16 36.02 -10.62 -10.22
N ILE A 17 35.92 -9.31 -10.46
CA ILE A 17 35.17 -8.74 -11.57
C ILE A 17 36.17 -8.00 -12.48
N PRO A 18 36.20 -8.30 -13.78
CA PRO A 18 37.03 -7.55 -14.73
C PRO A 18 36.72 -6.05 -14.71
N LEU A 19 37.77 -5.23 -14.88
CA LEU A 19 37.57 -3.79 -15.04
C LEU A 19 36.72 -3.52 -16.29
N GLY A 20 35.80 -2.56 -16.19
CA GLY A 20 34.91 -2.22 -17.29
C GLY A 20 33.67 -3.11 -17.45
N THR A 21 33.51 -4.15 -16.62
CA THR A 21 32.28 -4.97 -16.60
C THR A 21 31.44 -4.70 -15.35
N LYS A 22 30.20 -5.20 -15.34
CA LYS A 22 29.27 -5.15 -14.20
C LYS A 22 29.15 -6.47 -13.44
N GLY A 23 29.94 -7.47 -13.81
CA GLY A 23 29.87 -8.81 -13.25
C GLY A 23 31.05 -9.67 -13.70
N PRO A 24 31.26 -10.80 -13.01
CA PRO A 24 32.32 -11.75 -13.33
C PRO A 24 32.08 -12.39 -14.70
N ASP A 25 33.17 -12.72 -15.40
CA ASP A 25 33.17 -13.32 -16.74
C ASP A 25 33.67 -14.77 -16.76
N GLN A 26 34.23 -15.25 -15.65
CA GLN A 26 34.81 -16.58 -15.56
C GLN A 26 33.73 -17.68 -15.54
N PRO A 27 33.89 -18.76 -16.31
CA PRO A 27 32.99 -19.90 -16.24
C PRO A 27 32.91 -20.47 -14.82
N GLY A 28 31.70 -20.68 -14.32
CA GLY A 28 31.50 -21.24 -12.97
C GLY A 28 31.84 -20.27 -11.83
N TRP A 29 31.94 -18.96 -12.09
CA TRP A 29 32.21 -17.94 -11.07
C TRP A 29 31.30 -18.02 -9.82
N ASN A 30 30.08 -18.55 -9.99
CA ASN A 30 29.09 -18.69 -8.93
C ASN A 30 29.10 -20.07 -8.25
N LEU A 31 30.15 -20.86 -8.44
CA LEU A 31 30.33 -22.14 -7.75
C LEU A 31 31.10 -21.94 -6.43
N PRO A 32 30.78 -22.72 -5.36
CA PRO A 32 31.45 -22.58 -4.07
C PRO A 32 32.98 -22.71 -4.14
N GLU A 33 33.49 -23.63 -4.96
CA GLU A 33 34.91 -23.88 -5.16
C GLU A 33 35.67 -22.72 -5.80
N ASN A 34 34.96 -21.82 -6.49
CA ASN A 34 35.53 -20.64 -7.15
C ASN A 34 35.35 -19.37 -6.30
N ALA A 35 34.71 -19.48 -5.13
CA ALA A 35 34.54 -18.35 -4.22
C ALA A 35 35.87 -18.02 -3.52
N VAL A 36 36.24 -16.75 -3.53
CA VAL A 36 37.42 -16.26 -2.81
C VAL A 36 37.05 -16.04 -1.34
N THR A 37 37.50 -16.95 -0.48
CA THR A 37 37.22 -16.96 0.97
C THR A 37 38.47 -17.02 1.84
N THR A 38 39.67 -17.01 1.23
CA THR A 38 40.96 -17.00 1.93
C THR A 38 41.68 -15.66 1.74
N ILE A 39 42.46 -15.28 2.75
CA ILE A 39 43.21 -14.02 2.75
C ILE A 39 44.20 -13.98 1.57
N ASP A 40 44.91 -15.07 1.31
CA ASP A 40 45.92 -15.14 0.24
C ASP A 40 45.28 -14.99 -1.15
N ALA A 41 44.13 -15.64 -1.38
CA ALA A 41 43.41 -15.50 -2.65
C ALA A 41 42.82 -14.09 -2.82
N ALA A 42 42.30 -13.49 -1.75
CA ALA A 42 41.79 -12.11 -1.77
C ALA A 42 42.91 -11.09 -2.03
N ALA A 43 44.12 -11.33 -1.54
CA ALA A 43 45.27 -10.46 -1.75
C ALA A 43 45.65 -10.32 -3.24
N ASN A 44 45.30 -11.31 -4.06
CA ASN A 44 45.60 -11.35 -5.49
C ASN A 44 44.53 -10.67 -6.38
N ILE A 45 43.43 -10.17 -5.81
CA ILE A 45 42.42 -9.43 -6.57
C ILE A 45 42.96 -8.03 -6.91
N THR A 46 43.09 -7.74 -8.21
CA THR A 46 43.68 -6.49 -8.73
C THR A 46 42.67 -5.61 -9.50
N GLY A 47 41.38 -5.91 -9.40
CA GLY A 47 40.30 -5.21 -10.12
C GLY A 47 39.05 -4.97 -9.27
N ASN A 48 37.90 -4.94 -9.92
CA ASN A 48 36.62 -4.86 -9.23
C ASN A 48 36.35 -6.16 -8.45
N VAL A 49 35.51 -6.05 -7.43
CA VAL A 49 35.17 -7.16 -6.54
C VAL A 49 33.66 -7.30 -6.44
N GLY A 50 33.17 -8.52 -6.58
CA GLY A 50 31.80 -8.91 -6.32
C GLY A 50 31.69 -9.64 -4.99
N LEU A 51 30.61 -9.39 -4.26
CA LEU A 51 30.15 -10.20 -3.14
C LEU A 51 29.49 -11.47 -3.68
N LEU A 52 29.73 -12.62 -3.06
CA LEU A 52 28.97 -13.85 -3.30
C LEU A 52 28.08 -14.11 -2.08
N HIS A 53 26.82 -13.68 -2.17
CA HIS A 53 25.85 -13.71 -1.09
C HIS A 53 25.69 -15.05 -0.38
N ALA A 54 25.52 -16.15 -1.14
CA ALA A 54 25.23 -17.46 -0.59
C ALA A 54 26.45 -18.16 0.06
N TYR A 55 27.66 -17.65 -0.18
CA TYR A 55 28.91 -18.29 0.25
C TYR A 55 29.65 -17.52 1.35
N CYS A 56 29.10 -16.39 1.79
CA CYS A 56 29.56 -15.71 2.99
C CYS A 56 29.44 -16.64 4.22
N SER A 57 30.28 -16.43 5.24
CA SER A 57 30.25 -17.24 6.48
C SER A 57 28.86 -17.26 7.12
N GLN A 58 28.16 -16.13 7.05
CA GLN A 58 26.71 -16.04 7.19
C GLN A 58 26.14 -15.54 5.86
N PRO A 59 25.19 -16.27 5.23
CA PRO A 59 24.59 -15.83 3.98
C PRO A 59 24.05 -14.41 4.06
N THR A 60 24.21 -13.66 2.98
CA THR A 60 23.74 -12.27 2.91
C THR A 60 22.62 -12.12 1.88
N ALA A 61 21.95 -10.99 1.96
CA ALA A 61 20.91 -10.60 1.02
C ALA A 61 21.04 -9.12 0.67
N CYS A 62 20.70 -8.76 -0.56
CA CYS A 62 20.69 -7.39 -1.03
C CYS A 62 19.28 -6.99 -1.48
N ILE A 63 18.84 -5.80 -1.08
CA ILE A 63 17.66 -5.13 -1.62
C ILE A 63 18.15 -4.05 -2.57
N ASP A 64 18.14 -4.32 -3.86
CA ASP A 64 18.54 -3.37 -4.91
C ASP A 64 17.30 -2.64 -5.44
N LEU A 65 17.25 -1.33 -5.20
CA LEU A 65 16.15 -0.46 -5.59
C LEU A 65 16.55 0.26 -6.88
N ASP A 66 16.14 -0.33 -8.01
CA ASP A 66 16.40 0.17 -9.36
C ASP A 66 15.50 1.36 -9.74
N ASP A 67 14.35 1.53 -9.11
CA ASP A 67 13.58 2.77 -9.16
C ASP A 67 13.07 3.04 -7.76
N LEU A 68 13.76 3.94 -7.04
CA LEU A 68 13.47 4.19 -5.63
C LEU A 68 12.03 4.69 -5.41
N ASP A 69 11.52 5.55 -6.30
CA ASP A 69 10.15 6.05 -6.21
C ASP A 69 9.11 4.95 -6.42
N SER A 70 9.27 4.16 -7.49
CA SER A 70 8.37 3.05 -7.81
C SER A 70 8.45 1.93 -6.76
N ALA A 71 9.66 1.63 -6.27
CA ALA A 71 9.85 0.65 -5.21
C ALA A 71 9.26 1.13 -3.89
N THR A 72 9.34 2.43 -3.56
CA THR A 72 8.71 3.00 -2.36
C THR A 72 7.20 2.82 -2.39
N GLN A 73 6.58 2.99 -3.56
CA GLN A 73 5.14 2.76 -3.71
C GLN A 73 4.80 1.28 -3.56
N LEU A 74 5.54 0.39 -4.24
CA LEU A 74 5.33 -1.05 -4.23
C LEU A 74 5.53 -1.66 -2.83
N LEU A 75 6.67 -1.41 -2.20
CA LEU A 75 6.97 -1.91 -0.84
C LEU A 75 6.08 -1.24 0.21
N GLY A 76 5.66 0.02 -0.02
CA GLY A 76 4.69 0.71 0.84
C GLY A 76 3.32 0.02 0.87
N VAL A 77 2.87 -0.60 -0.23
CA VAL A 77 1.64 -1.42 -0.26
C VAL A 77 1.75 -2.62 0.67
N ALA A 78 2.96 -3.22 0.73
CA ALA A 78 3.29 -4.33 1.63
C ALA A 78 3.62 -3.89 3.07
N GLY A 79 3.43 -2.61 3.43
CA GLY A 79 3.69 -2.09 4.77
C GLY A 79 5.17 -1.84 5.09
N ILE A 80 6.04 -1.84 4.07
CA ILE A 80 7.49 -1.63 4.23
C ILE A 80 7.84 -0.18 3.90
N ASP A 81 8.26 0.58 4.91
CA ASP A 81 8.74 1.95 4.74
C ASP A 81 10.23 1.99 4.36
N ILE A 82 10.51 2.22 3.08
CA ILE A 82 11.88 2.32 2.57
C ILE A 82 12.67 3.45 3.24
N LYS A 83 12.02 4.57 3.59
CA LYS A 83 12.72 5.69 4.24
C LYS A 83 13.23 5.29 5.62
N LEU A 84 12.47 4.47 6.34
CA LEU A 84 12.88 3.94 7.62
C LEU A 84 14.07 2.98 7.47
N LEU A 85 14.06 2.11 6.45
CA LEU A 85 15.16 1.19 6.17
C LEU A 85 16.45 1.92 5.75
N LEU A 86 16.36 2.85 4.80
CA LEU A 86 17.51 3.68 4.37
C LEU A 86 18.02 4.58 5.51
N GLY A 87 17.11 5.02 6.36
CA GLY A 87 17.38 5.87 7.52
C GLY A 87 17.67 5.10 8.80
N ALA A 88 17.87 3.78 8.78
CA ALA A 88 18.18 3.04 10.00
C ALA A 88 19.61 3.39 10.51
N PRO A 89 19.85 3.41 11.83
CA PRO A 89 21.19 3.72 12.38
C PRO A 89 22.26 2.71 11.96
N ASP A 90 21.87 1.47 11.67
CA ASP A 90 22.69 0.36 11.21
C ASP A 90 22.56 0.08 9.70
N ALA A 91 21.90 0.97 8.94
CA ALA A 91 21.71 0.79 7.50
C ALA A 91 23.05 0.77 6.76
N VAL A 92 23.38 -0.36 6.12
CA VAL A 92 24.55 -0.52 5.25
C VAL A 92 24.09 -0.42 3.80
N GLN A 93 24.58 0.60 3.09
CA GLN A 93 24.18 0.88 1.71
C GLN A 93 25.37 0.94 0.75
N ILE A 94 25.12 0.54 -0.50
CA ILE A 94 26.10 0.68 -1.59
C ILE A 94 25.57 1.69 -2.60
N SER A 95 26.32 2.74 -2.88
CA SER A 95 25.93 3.75 -3.86
C SER A 95 26.86 3.75 -5.07
N SER A 96 26.29 3.80 -6.27
CA SER A 96 27.01 4.06 -7.52
C SER A 96 27.02 5.56 -7.91
N GLY A 97 26.42 6.41 -7.08
CA GLY A 97 26.23 7.84 -7.34
C GLY A 97 25.16 8.18 -8.38
N ARG A 98 24.32 7.21 -8.77
CA ARG A 98 23.16 7.43 -9.65
C ARG A 98 21.95 7.86 -8.82
N ALA A 99 21.23 8.88 -9.28
CA ALA A 99 20.00 9.34 -8.65
C ALA A 99 18.86 8.30 -8.80
N ASN A 100 17.88 8.36 -7.90
CA ASN A 100 16.72 7.46 -7.85
C ASN A 100 17.09 5.95 -7.79
N ARG A 101 18.20 5.64 -7.13
CA ARG A 101 18.69 4.27 -6.90
C ARG A 101 19.16 4.16 -5.46
N ALA A 102 18.93 3.01 -4.85
CA ALA A 102 19.50 2.70 -3.54
C ALA A 102 19.73 1.20 -3.42
N LYS A 103 20.68 0.80 -2.58
CA LYS A 103 21.01 -0.61 -2.37
C LYS A 103 21.28 -0.83 -0.91
N LEU A 104 20.56 -1.76 -0.28
CA LEU A 104 20.72 -2.12 1.12
C LEU A 104 21.28 -3.54 1.23
N LEU A 105 22.26 -3.73 2.10
CA LEU A 105 22.89 -5.02 2.34
C LEU A 105 22.56 -5.52 3.76
N TYR A 106 22.16 -6.79 3.84
CA TYR A 106 21.77 -7.46 5.08
C TYR A 106 22.47 -8.81 5.20
N ARG A 107 22.62 -9.30 6.42
CA ARG A 107 22.84 -10.74 6.68
C ARG A 107 21.48 -11.43 6.82
N LEU A 108 21.37 -12.67 6.36
CA LEU A 108 20.19 -13.49 6.59
C LEU A 108 20.19 -14.00 8.05
N PRO A 109 19.01 -14.12 8.70
CA PRO A 109 18.90 -14.78 9.99
C PRO A 109 19.48 -16.20 9.94
N THR A 110 20.09 -16.66 11.03
CA THR A 110 20.83 -17.94 11.07
C THR A 110 19.96 -19.16 10.76
N ASN A 111 18.64 -19.05 10.94
CA ASN A 111 17.65 -20.09 10.66
C ASN A 111 17.04 -20.01 9.25
N ILE A 112 17.44 -19.04 8.43
CA ILE A 112 16.90 -18.83 7.08
C ILE A 112 17.98 -19.18 6.05
N PRO A 113 17.75 -20.16 5.15
CA PRO A 113 18.68 -20.45 4.07
C PRO A 113 18.72 -19.30 3.06
N SER A 114 19.69 -19.33 2.14
CA SER A 114 19.72 -18.35 1.04
C SER A 114 18.42 -18.42 0.23
N LEU A 115 17.80 -17.27 0.00
CA LEU A 115 16.54 -17.16 -0.73
C LEU A 115 16.78 -17.06 -2.24
N GLU A 116 15.89 -17.65 -3.06
CA GLU A 116 15.95 -17.45 -4.51
C GLU A 116 15.72 -15.97 -4.84
N THR A 117 16.56 -15.45 -5.73
CA THR A 117 16.52 -14.07 -6.19
C THR A 117 15.22 -13.79 -6.95
N ILE A 118 14.56 -12.69 -6.59
CA ILE A 118 13.37 -12.20 -7.28
C ILE A 118 13.63 -10.84 -7.91
N GLN A 119 13.04 -10.65 -9.08
CA GLN A 119 13.08 -9.40 -9.84
C GLN A 119 11.65 -8.91 -9.99
N ILE A 120 11.41 -7.65 -9.65
CA ILE A 120 10.11 -7.00 -9.83
C ILE A 120 10.29 -5.88 -10.85
N VAL A 121 9.51 -5.96 -11.92
CA VAL A 121 9.47 -4.99 -13.00
C VAL A 121 8.18 -4.19 -12.92
N ASP A 122 8.23 -2.95 -13.41
CA ASP A 122 7.06 -2.13 -13.64
C ASP A 122 6.17 -2.83 -14.70
N PRO A 123 4.89 -3.08 -14.42
CA PRO A 123 4.03 -3.86 -15.30
C PRO A 123 3.65 -3.11 -16.60
N VAL A 124 3.86 -1.80 -16.67
CA VAL A 124 3.50 -0.93 -17.80
C VAL A 124 4.68 -0.80 -18.75
N ASN A 125 5.86 -0.45 -18.24
CA ASN A 125 7.03 -0.15 -19.06
C ASN A 125 8.12 -1.25 -19.00
N CYS A 126 7.91 -2.30 -18.22
CA CYS A 126 8.83 -3.44 -18.05
C CYS A 126 10.23 -3.05 -17.54
N THR A 127 10.39 -1.87 -16.95
CA THR A 127 11.65 -1.45 -16.34
C THR A 127 11.82 -2.09 -14.96
N MET A 128 13.06 -2.36 -14.56
CA MET A 128 13.36 -2.90 -13.23
C MET A 128 12.98 -1.89 -12.14
N VAL A 129 12.11 -2.30 -11.21
CA VAL A 129 11.71 -1.53 -10.03
C VAL A 129 12.60 -1.88 -8.86
N LEU A 130 12.71 -3.17 -8.54
CA LEU A 130 13.62 -3.68 -7.52
C LEU A 130 14.04 -5.12 -7.78
N GLU A 131 15.16 -5.50 -7.20
CA GLU A 131 15.64 -6.87 -7.13
C GLU A 131 16.03 -7.23 -5.70
N MET A 132 15.55 -8.36 -5.22
CA MET A 132 15.99 -8.91 -3.93
C MET A 132 16.89 -10.10 -4.24
N ARG A 133 18.18 -9.99 -3.88
CA ARG A 133 19.26 -10.91 -4.29
C ARG A 133 19.82 -11.69 -3.11
N SER A 134 19.95 -13.02 -3.26
CA SER A 134 20.69 -13.86 -2.29
C SER A 134 21.28 -15.11 -2.98
N ALA A 135 20.44 -15.96 -3.56
CA ALA A 135 20.89 -17.09 -4.38
C ALA A 135 20.09 -17.20 -5.68
N SER A 136 20.62 -17.93 -6.64
CA SER A 136 19.90 -18.36 -7.84
C SER A 136 18.93 -19.51 -7.51
N LYS A 137 18.05 -19.86 -8.45
CA LYS A 137 17.11 -20.98 -8.31
C LYS A 137 17.78 -22.32 -7.99
N SER A 138 19.02 -22.53 -8.43
CA SER A 138 19.79 -23.75 -8.14
C SER A 138 20.61 -23.66 -6.85
N GLY A 139 20.39 -22.63 -6.02
CA GLY A 139 21.12 -22.40 -4.77
C GLY A 139 22.55 -21.85 -4.98
N ARG A 140 22.95 -21.55 -6.22
CA ARG A 140 24.25 -20.91 -6.49
C ARG A 140 24.21 -19.44 -6.14
N SER A 141 25.33 -18.89 -5.68
CA SER A 141 25.40 -17.49 -5.28
C SER A 141 25.11 -16.53 -6.44
N VAL A 142 24.45 -15.41 -6.15
CA VAL A 142 24.42 -14.24 -7.05
C VAL A 142 25.41 -13.20 -6.54
N THR A 143 25.70 -12.18 -7.35
CA THR A 143 26.74 -11.20 -7.01
C THR A 143 26.28 -9.77 -7.05
N ASP A 144 26.81 -9.00 -6.11
CA ASP A 144 26.71 -7.55 -6.04
C ASP A 144 28.10 -6.93 -5.99
N VAL A 145 28.31 -5.86 -6.76
CA VAL A 145 29.60 -5.16 -6.82
C VAL A 145 29.85 -4.42 -5.51
N LEU A 146 31.00 -4.67 -4.86
CA LEU A 146 31.37 -4.00 -3.61
C LEU A 146 32.26 -2.78 -3.85
N PRO A 147 32.16 -1.73 -3.02
CA PRO A 147 33.19 -0.68 -2.91
C PRO A 147 34.60 -1.28 -2.66
N PRO A 148 35.70 -0.63 -3.07
CA PRO A 148 35.80 0.55 -3.94
C PRO A 148 35.86 0.18 -5.43
N SER A 149 35.03 -0.75 -5.92
CA SER A 149 34.98 -1.07 -7.36
C SER A 149 34.55 0.15 -8.19
N VAL A 150 34.88 0.18 -9.48
CA VAL A 150 34.54 1.28 -10.41
C VAL A 150 33.39 0.88 -11.34
N HIS A 151 32.35 1.72 -11.40
CA HIS A 151 31.20 1.50 -12.27
C HIS A 151 31.53 1.79 -13.74
N PRO A 152 31.30 0.84 -14.67
CA PRO A 152 31.91 0.87 -15.99
C PRO A 152 31.37 1.96 -16.93
N LYS A 153 30.12 2.38 -16.76
CA LYS A 153 29.54 3.45 -17.61
C LYS A 153 29.79 4.86 -17.09
N THR A 154 30.00 5.00 -15.78
CA THR A 154 30.08 6.32 -15.15
C THR A 154 31.50 6.68 -14.75
N GLY A 155 32.39 5.69 -14.67
CA GLY A 155 33.76 5.85 -14.14
C GLY A 155 33.80 6.18 -12.64
N LYS A 156 32.65 6.23 -11.97
CA LYS A 156 32.56 6.55 -10.53
C LYS A 156 32.77 5.29 -9.70
N GLU A 157 33.45 5.45 -8.57
CA GLU A 157 33.61 4.41 -7.57
C GLU A 157 32.26 4.09 -6.90
N TYR A 158 32.01 2.82 -6.62
CA TYR A 158 30.98 2.41 -5.68
C TYR A 158 31.44 2.76 -4.27
N THR A 159 30.58 3.41 -3.48
CA THR A 159 30.91 3.84 -2.11
C THR A 159 29.97 3.23 -1.10
N TRP A 160 30.50 2.90 0.08
CA TRP A 160 29.67 2.63 1.26
C TRP A 160 28.95 3.91 1.68
N THR A 161 27.66 3.79 1.94
CA THR A 161 26.76 4.87 2.38
C THR A 161 25.82 4.31 3.46
N GLY A 162 24.97 5.17 4.03
CA GLY A 162 24.17 4.82 5.21
C GLY A 162 24.95 5.08 6.51
N ARG A 163 24.37 4.66 7.64
CA ARG A 163 24.92 4.92 8.97
C ARG A 163 25.56 3.68 9.62
N GLY A 164 25.28 2.49 9.09
CA GLY A 164 25.92 1.25 9.50
C GLY A 164 27.29 1.04 8.85
N HIS A 165 28.03 0.05 9.37
CA HIS A 165 29.33 -0.34 8.84
C HIS A 165 29.24 -1.73 8.17
N TRP A 166 29.89 -1.91 7.02
CA TRP A 166 29.75 -3.13 6.20
C TRP A 166 30.25 -4.41 6.88
N SER A 167 31.11 -4.31 7.89
CA SER A 167 31.56 -5.46 8.70
C SER A 167 30.51 -5.92 9.73
N GLU A 168 29.45 -5.13 9.94
CA GLU A 168 28.40 -5.36 10.92
C GLU A 168 27.03 -5.28 10.22
N LEU A 169 26.81 -6.17 9.25
CA LEU A 169 25.55 -6.16 8.50
C LEU A 169 24.34 -6.38 9.42
N PRO A 170 23.29 -5.54 9.32
CA PRO A 170 22.06 -5.76 10.04
C PRO A 170 21.37 -7.03 9.53
N GLU A 171 20.58 -7.66 10.41
CA GLU A 171 19.76 -8.79 10.01
C GLU A 171 18.63 -8.35 9.09
N LEU A 172 18.31 -9.16 8.07
CA LEU A 172 17.19 -8.89 7.18
C LEU A 172 15.88 -8.84 7.99
N PRO A 173 15.15 -7.71 7.98
CA PRO A 173 13.91 -7.56 8.75
C PRO A 173 12.86 -8.62 8.38
N PRO A 174 12.09 -9.16 9.35
CA PRO A 174 11.05 -10.17 9.09
C PRO A 174 10.04 -9.77 8.01
N VAL A 175 9.63 -8.49 8.00
CA VAL A 175 8.69 -7.97 6.99
C VAL A 175 9.22 -8.07 5.55
N LEU A 176 10.54 -7.97 5.36
CA LEU A 176 11.17 -8.14 4.04
C LEU A 176 11.27 -9.63 3.67
N ILE A 177 11.47 -10.52 4.64
CA ILE A 177 11.47 -11.97 4.44
C ILE A 177 10.07 -12.43 3.99
N GLU A 178 9.03 -12.04 4.74
CA GLU A 178 7.64 -12.38 4.43
C GLU A 178 7.23 -11.91 3.03
N PHE A 179 7.59 -10.67 2.67
CA PHE A 179 7.35 -10.15 1.33
C PHE A 179 8.07 -10.97 0.24
N TRP A 180 9.35 -11.31 0.45
CA TRP A 180 10.15 -12.07 -0.50
C TRP A 180 9.59 -13.47 -0.72
N GLU A 181 9.24 -14.18 0.36
CA GLU A 181 8.64 -15.51 0.30
C GLU A 181 7.30 -15.51 -0.44
N CYS A 182 6.45 -14.50 -0.17
CA CYS A 182 5.19 -14.32 -0.90
C CYS A 182 5.42 -14.18 -2.42
N LYS A 183 6.42 -13.39 -2.84
CA LYS A 183 6.77 -13.25 -4.26
C LYS A 183 7.37 -14.50 -4.88
N LEU A 184 8.10 -15.31 -4.12
CA LEU A 184 8.59 -16.60 -4.59
C LEU A 184 7.45 -17.59 -4.85
N GLN A 185 6.43 -17.60 -3.98
CA GLN A 185 5.22 -18.39 -4.19
C GLN A 185 4.48 -17.96 -5.46
N GLU A 186 4.32 -16.65 -5.69
CA GLU A 186 3.75 -16.10 -6.92
C GLU A 186 4.55 -16.50 -8.18
N LYS A 187 5.89 -16.50 -8.12
CA LYS A 187 6.78 -16.88 -9.25
C LYS A 187 6.72 -18.39 -9.57
N GLY A 188 6.42 -19.22 -8.58
CA GLY A 188 6.41 -20.68 -8.66
C GLY A 188 5.23 -21.30 -9.41
N GLY A 189 4.28 -20.49 -9.89
CA GLY A 189 3.11 -20.98 -10.64
C GLY A 189 1.90 -21.35 -9.78
N GLU A 190 1.93 -21.09 -8.48
CA GLU A 190 0.70 -20.97 -7.69
C GLU A 190 0.17 -19.52 -7.83
N GLN A 191 -0.29 -19.16 -9.02
CA GLN A 191 -1.02 -17.92 -9.25
C GLN A 191 -2.47 -18.20 -9.62
N LYS A 192 -3.38 -17.73 -8.75
CA LYS A 192 -4.73 -17.34 -9.17
C LYS A 192 -4.58 -16.23 -10.21
N ALA A 193 -4.97 -16.56 -11.45
CA ALA A 193 -4.87 -15.67 -12.58
C ALA A 193 -5.91 -14.54 -12.48
N TYR A 194 -5.46 -13.30 -12.33
CA TYR A 194 -6.23 -12.15 -12.78
C TYR A 194 -5.94 -11.95 -14.27
N ILE A 195 -6.92 -12.24 -15.12
CA ILE A 195 -6.87 -12.00 -16.57
C ILE A 195 -7.47 -10.63 -16.86
N SER A 196 -6.75 -9.83 -17.62
CA SER A 196 -7.21 -8.60 -18.26
C SER A 196 -8.22 -8.90 -19.36
N GLY A 197 -9.50 -8.63 -19.09
CA GLY A 197 -10.59 -8.54 -20.07
C GLY A 197 -11.30 -7.18 -19.96
N PRO A 198 -12.06 -6.74 -20.97
CA PRO A 198 -12.67 -5.40 -21.00
C PRO A 198 -13.73 -5.30 -19.89
N VAL A 199 -13.44 -4.50 -18.86
CA VAL A 199 -14.34 -4.28 -17.73
C VAL A 199 -15.35 -3.20 -18.10
N THR A 200 -16.62 -3.58 -18.22
CA THR A 200 -17.73 -2.62 -18.18
C THR A 200 -17.90 -2.13 -16.74
N TYR A 201 -17.37 -0.94 -16.44
CA TYR A 201 -17.54 -0.28 -15.13
C TYR A 201 -18.96 0.28 -14.97
N SER A 202 -19.53 0.15 -13.77
CA SER A 202 -20.72 0.91 -13.37
C SER A 202 -20.37 2.39 -13.34
N VAL A 203 -20.90 3.15 -14.30
CA VAL A 203 -20.65 4.60 -14.43
C VAL A 203 -21.26 5.33 -13.24
N LEU A 204 -20.43 6.05 -12.47
CA LEU A 204 -20.92 6.92 -11.40
C LEU A 204 -21.68 8.10 -12.03
N THR A 205 -22.98 8.20 -11.78
CA THR A 205 -23.81 9.29 -12.29
C THR A 205 -23.95 10.39 -11.23
N LEU A 206 -23.46 11.59 -11.54
CA LEU A 206 -23.57 12.76 -10.66
C LEU A 206 -24.82 13.60 -11.00
N PRO A 207 -25.42 14.30 -10.02
CA PRO A 207 -26.45 15.30 -10.30
C PRO A 207 -25.97 16.38 -11.27
N PRO A 208 -26.85 16.95 -12.12
CA PRO A 208 -26.49 17.99 -13.09
C PRO A 208 -25.77 19.20 -12.49
N GLU A 209 -26.15 19.59 -11.28
CA GLU A 209 -25.52 20.69 -10.54
C GLU A 209 -24.06 20.38 -10.16
N SER A 210 -23.78 19.16 -9.68
CA SER A 210 -22.43 18.70 -9.38
C SER A 210 -21.53 18.65 -10.63
N ILE A 211 -22.10 18.30 -11.79
CA ILE A 211 -21.40 18.33 -13.08
C ILE A 211 -21.05 19.78 -13.46
N GLN A 212 -21.94 20.74 -13.24
CA GLN A 212 -21.67 22.16 -13.48
C GLN A 212 -20.58 22.71 -12.55
N HIS A 213 -20.60 22.35 -11.27
CA HIS A 213 -19.53 22.73 -10.34
C HIS A 213 -18.19 22.11 -10.72
N LEU A 214 -18.19 20.84 -11.13
CA LEU A 214 -16.97 20.16 -11.57
C LEU A 214 -16.38 20.80 -12.84
N ARG A 215 -17.24 21.18 -13.79
CA ARG A 215 -16.85 21.97 -14.97
C ARG A 215 -16.24 23.31 -14.58
N SER A 216 -16.87 24.05 -13.67
CA SER A 216 -16.34 25.33 -13.16
C SER A 216 -14.95 25.16 -12.51
N ALA A 217 -14.78 24.12 -11.69
CA ALA A 217 -13.50 23.81 -11.04
C ALA A 217 -12.41 23.44 -12.05
N LEU A 218 -12.75 22.67 -13.10
CA LEU A 218 -11.82 22.33 -14.19
C LEU A 218 -11.37 23.59 -14.94
N LEU A 219 -12.30 24.44 -15.38
CA LEU A 219 -12.00 25.64 -16.16
C LEU A 219 -11.16 26.67 -15.39
N TYR A 220 -11.16 26.61 -14.06
CA TYR A 220 -10.29 27.44 -13.23
C TYR A 220 -8.82 26.98 -13.25
N MET A 221 -8.55 25.71 -13.61
CA MET A 221 -7.21 25.14 -13.68
C MET A 221 -6.67 25.10 -15.12
N ARG A 222 -5.36 25.29 -15.31
CA ARG A 222 -4.71 25.17 -16.63
C ARG A 222 -4.42 23.71 -17.00
N SER A 223 -4.65 23.36 -18.27
CA SER A 223 -4.45 22.02 -18.86
C SER A 223 -3.08 21.81 -19.52
N ASP A 224 -2.18 22.81 -19.48
CA ASP A 224 -0.95 22.86 -20.29
C ASP A 224 0.15 21.84 -19.90
N SER A 225 0.04 21.20 -18.73
CA SER A 225 1.03 20.25 -18.20
C SER A 225 0.59 18.80 -18.45
N ARG A 226 1.39 18.01 -19.18
CA ARG A 226 1.01 16.63 -19.56
C ARG A 226 0.79 15.70 -18.36
N SER A 227 1.59 15.82 -17.31
CA SER A 227 1.42 15.02 -16.09
C SER A 227 0.16 15.42 -15.30
N HIS A 228 -0.14 16.72 -15.25
CA HIS A 228 -1.36 17.23 -14.63
C HIS A 228 -2.60 16.83 -15.43
N TRP A 229 -2.51 16.96 -16.76
CA TRP A 229 -3.56 16.63 -17.72
C TRP A 229 -3.98 15.14 -17.65
N ILE A 230 -3.00 14.22 -17.59
CA ILE A 230 -3.24 12.79 -17.38
C ILE A 230 -3.91 12.55 -16.02
N LYS A 231 -3.43 13.20 -14.95
CA LYS A 231 -3.95 13.01 -13.60
C LYS A 231 -5.40 13.48 -13.46
N ILE A 232 -5.77 14.59 -14.10
CA ILE A 232 -7.15 15.07 -14.16
C ILE A 232 -8.03 14.11 -14.98
N GLY A 233 -7.52 13.61 -16.11
CA GLY A 233 -8.21 12.61 -16.93
C GLY A 233 -8.52 11.32 -16.16
N MET A 234 -7.52 10.76 -15.46
CA MET A 234 -7.69 9.60 -14.58
C MET A 234 -8.73 9.85 -13.48
N SER A 235 -8.79 11.08 -12.93
CA SER A 235 -9.75 11.42 -11.88
C SER A 235 -11.20 11.57 -12.35
N LEU A 236 -11.41 11.79 -13.65
CA LEU A 236 -12.74 11.87 -14.27
C LEU A 236 -13.20 10.53 -14.83
N HIS A 237 -12.32 9.53 -14.92
CA HIS A 237 -12.59 8.27 -15.60
C HIS A 237 -13.74 7.47 -14.94
N GLU A 238 -13.95 7.63 -13.63
CA GLU A 238 -15.09 7.03 -12.91
C GLU A 238 -16.47 7.56 -13.35
N LEU A 239 -16.51 8.73 -14.03
CA LEU A 239 -17.74 9.35 -14.56
C LEU A 239 -18.06 8.93 -16.00
N GLY A 240 -17.33 7.97 -16.58
CA GLY A 240 -17.57 7.46 -17.92
C GLY A 240 -17.60 8.55 -19.01
N GLU A 241 -18.57 8.49 -19.92
CA GLU A 241 -18.70 9.46 -21.02
C GLU A 241 -18.92 10.90 -20.55
N VAL A 242 -19.54 11.12 -19.39
CA VAL A 242 -19.67 12.46 -18.80
C VAL A 242 -18.30 13.00 -18.40
N GLY A 243 -17.49 12.15 -17.75
CA GLY A 243 -16.10 12.47 -17.42
C GLY A 243 -15.25 12.75 -18.67
N ARG A 244 -15.45 11.93 -19.71
CA ARG A 244 -14.78 12.09 -21.01
C ARG A 244 -15.10 13.44 -21.63
N GLY A 245 -16.38 13.80 -21.66
CA GLY A 245 -16.86 15.09 -22.18
C GLY A 245 -16.24 16.27 -21.42
N LEU A 246 -16.27 16.24 -20.09
CA LEU A 246 -15.67 17.28 -19.24
C LEU A 246 -14.16 17.40 -19.44
N TRP A 247 -13.46 16.27 -19.54
CA TRP A 247 -12.02 16.27 -19.73
C TRP A 247 -11.64 16.80 -21.12
N LEU A 248 -12.33 16.41 -22.18
CA LEU A 248 -12.10 16.94 -23.53
C LEU A 248 -12.43 18.44 -23.62
N GLU A 249 -13.54 18.88 -23.03
CA GLU A 249 -13.92 20.30 -22.94
C GLU A 249 -12.83 21.13 -22.25
N TRP A 250 -12.34 20.65 -21.11
CA TRP A 250 -11.24 21.30 -20.39
C TRP A 250 -9.91 21.23 -21.15
N SER A 251 -9.62 20.12 -21.81
CA SER A 251 -8.39 19.93 -22.60
C SER A 251 -8.33 20.90 -23.78
N ALA A 252 -9.47 21.17 -24.41
CA ALA A 252 -9.60 22.10 -25.53
C ALA A 252 -9.31 23.57 -25.17
N THR A 253 -9.15 23.90 -23.88
CA THR A 253 -8.72 25.24 -23.44
C THR A 253 -7.23 25.50 -23.67
N SER A 254 -6.42 24.46 -23.92
CA SER A 254 -4.99 24.62 -24.24
C SER A 254 -4.76 24.74 -25.75
N GLU A 255 -3.84 25.61 -26.14
CA GLU A 255 -3.38 25.73 -27.53
C GLU A 255 -2.66 24.46 -28.04
N LYS A 256 -2.25 23.56 -27.13
CA LYS A 256 -1.60 22.29 -27.45
C LYS A 256 -2.57 21.12 -27.66
N PHE A 257 -3.88 21.39 -27.63
CA PHE A 257 -4.89 20.35 -27.69
C PHE A 257 -4.93 19.66 -29.05
N ASP A 258 -4.85 18.33 -29.02
CA ASP A 258 -5.11 17.46 -30.16
C ASP A 258 -6.23 16.49 -29.80
N ALA A 259 -7.34 16.54 -30.55
CA ALA A 259 -8.53 15.76 -30.25
C ALA A 259 -8.31 14.24 -30.42
N ALA A 260 -7.41 13.82 -31.33
CA ALA A 260 -7.11 12.41 -31.55
C ALA A 260 -6.16 11.86 -30.47
N ASP A 261 -5.14 12.62 -30.06
CA ASP A 261 -4.27 12.27 -28.92
C ASP A 261 -5.07 12.21 -27.62
N ALA A 262 -5.99 13.17 -27.42
CA ALA A 262 -6.87 13.18 -26.27
C ALA A 262 -7.78 11.95 -26.23
N ALA A 263 -8.50 11.65 -27.33
CA ALA A 263 -9.36 10.47 -27.40
C ALA A 263 -8.57 9.17 -27.12
N LYS A 264 -7.41 9.00 -27.76
CA LYS A 264 -6.54 7.83 -27.55
C LYS A 264 -6.03 7.73 -26.11
N THR A 265 -5.70 8.86 -25.51
CA THR A 265 -5.22 8.89 -24.12
C THR A 265 -6.34 8.58 -23.14
N TRP A 266 -7.56 9.07 -23.38
CA TRP A 266 -8.73 8.70 -22.58
C TRP A 266 -8.94 7.18 -22.56
N ASP A 267 -8.92 6.57 -23.74
CA ASP A 267 -9.15 5.13 -23.90
C ASP A 267 -8.03 4.28 -23.26
N SER A 268 -6.90 4.90 -22.90
CA SER A 268 -5.79 4.26 -22.17
C SER A 268 -5.91 4.35 -20.65
N PHE A 269 -6.84 5.15 -20.12
CA PHE A 269 -7.02 5.29 -18.68
C PHE A 269 -7.70 4.06 -18.08
N SER A 270 -7.24 3.68 -16.89
CA SER A 270 -7.88 2.72 -16.02
C SER A 270 -8.33 3.43 -14.74
N PRO A 271 -9.41 2.97 -14.08
CA PRO A 271 -9.85 3.55 -12.82
C PRO A 271 -8.73 3.51 -11.77
N THR A 272 -8.56 4.61 -11.05
CA THR A 272 -7.54 4.78 -10.00
C THR A 272 -8.22 5.12 -8.67
N ALA A 273 -7.48 5.10 -7.57
CA ALA A 273 -7.98 5.52 -6.25
C ALA A 273 -8.31 7.03 -6.15
N ILE A 274 -8.09 7.81 -7.22
CA ILE A 274 -8.32 9.25 -7.27
C ILE A 274 -9.58 9.50 -8.10
N GLY A 275 -10.67 9.94 -7.47
CA GLY A 275 -11.94 10.29 -8.13
C GLY A 275 -12.13 11.80 -8.34
N HIS A 276 -13.27 12.20 -8.90
CA HIS A 276 -13.60 13.57 -9.31
C HIS A 276 -13.50 14.60 -8.18
N LYS A 277 -13.65 14.18 -6.91
CA LYS A 277 -13.45 15.02 -5.72
C LYS A 277 -12.03 15.62 -5.64
N PHE A 278 -11.05 14.95 -6.25
CA PHE A 278 -9.68 15.46 -6.38
C PHE A 278 -9.62 16.81 -7.11
N ILE A 279 -10.46 17.00 -8.13
CA ILE A 279 -10.51 18.22 -8.93
C ILE A 279 -10.95 19.40 -8.07
N PHE A 280 -11.98 19.23 -7.24
CA PHE A 280 -12.40 20.28 -6.31
C PHE A 280 -11.28 20.67 -5.34
N ALA A 281 -10.59 19.69 -4.76
CA ALA A 281 -9.48 19.95 -3.84
C ALA A 281 -8.31 20.67 -4.53
N GLN A 282 -8.00 20.35 -5.78
CA GLN A 282 -6.94 21.02 -6.54
C GLN A 282 -7.33 22.44 -6.94
N ALA A 283 -8.56 22.63 -7.44
CA ALA A 283 -9.06 23.95 -7.81
C ALA A 283 -9.11 24.88 -6.58
N GLN A 284 -9.57 24.38 -5.42
CA GLN A 284 -9.61 25.14 -4.18
C GLN A 284 -8.21 25.59 -3.71
N ARG A 285 -7.18 24.75 -3.87
CA ARG A 285 -5.79 25.14 -3.58
C ARG A 285 -5.29 26.28 -4.47
N GLN A 286 -5.87 26.46 -5.65
CA GLN A 286 -5.55 27.56 -6.57
C GLN A 286 -6.48 28.78 -6.37
N GLY A 287 -7.39 28.73 -5.38
CA GLY A 287 -8.28 29.83 -5.04
C GLY A 287 -9.69 29.73 -5.64
N TRP A 288 -10.05 28.62 -6.29
CA TRP A 288 -11.43 28.40 -6.73
C TRP A 288 -12.37 28.28 -5.51
N ILE A 289 -13.47 29.01 -5.51
CA ILE A 289 -14.48 28.98 -4.45
C ILE A 289 -15.63 28.08 -4.92
N ASN A 290 -16.01 27.12 -4.07
CA ASN A 290 -17.12 26.22 -4.37
C ASN A 290 -18.45 26.96 -4.28
N PRO A 291 -19.27 27.06 -5.35
CA PRO A 291 -20.54 27.77 -5.33
C PRO A 291 -21.56 27.22 -4.32
N THR A 292 -21.42 25.97 -3.86
CA THR A 292 -22.28 25.41 -2.81
C THR A 292 -21.97 25.94 -1.41
N LYS A 293 -20.84 26.64 -1.22
CA LYS A 293 -20.55 27.39 0.01
C LYS A 293 -21.08 28.81 -0.12
N ILE A 294 -22.40 28.98 -0.06
CA ILE A 294 -22.97 30.27 0.31
C ILE A 294 -22.78 30.39 1.83
N TYR A 295 -21.83 31.22 2.26
CA TYR A 295 -21.84 31.72 3.63
C TYR A 295 -23.08 32.60 3.76
N THR A 296 -24.19 32.05 4.25
CA THR A 296 -25.29 32.88 4.72
C THR A 296 -24.80 33.58 5.99
N ASP A 297 -24.82 34.90 5.99
CA ASP A 297 -24.53 35.76 7.13
C ASP A 297 -25.29 35.27 8.37
N ALA A 298 -24.59 34.53 9.23
CA ALA A 298 -25.11 34.16 10.53
C ALA A 298 -25.11 35.42 11.41
N PRO A 299 -26.17 35.68 12.19
CA PRO A 299 -26.27 36.88 12.99
C PRO A 299 -25.11 36.96 14.00
N ASP A 300 -24.52 38.15 14.04
CA ASP A 300 -23.39 38.58 14.85
C ASP A 300 -23.56 38.13 16.32
N ILE A 301 -22.90 37.03 16.69
CA ILE A 301 -22.68 36.70 18.10
C ILE A 301 -21.62 37.68 18.56
N SER A 302 -22.06 38.85 19.04
CA SER A 302 -21.22 39.83 19.70
C SER A 302 -20.57 39.17 20.92
N VAL A 303 -19.37 38.63 20.74
CA VAL A 303 -18.51 38.21 21.84
C VAL A 303 -18.13 39.47 22.58
N GLN A 304 -18.80 39.73 23.70
CA GLN A 304 -18.37 40.76 24.64
C GLN A 304 -16.90 40.48 25.01
N PRO A 305 -15.96 41.42 24.80
CA PRO A 305 -14.57 41.20 25.09
C PRO A 305 -14.42 40.97 26.59
N LYS A 306 -14.11 39.72 26.96
CA LYS A 306 -13.75 39.37 28.33
C LYS A 306 -12.45 40.12 28.64
N PRO A 307 -12.35 40.88 29.75
CA PRO A 307 -11.15 41.64 30.06
C PRO A 307 -9.95 40.69 30.13
N THR A 308 -8.96 40.94 29.28
CA THR A 308 -7.72 40.18 29.22
C THR A 308 -7.00 40.34 30.56
N PRO A 309 -6.83 39.28 31.37
CA PRO A 309 -5.93 39.39 32.51
C PRO A 309 -4.53 39.64 31.96
N GLU A 310 -3.81 40.62 32.51
CA GLU A 310 -2.38 40.80 32.24
C GLU A 310 -1.64 39.49 32.51
N TYR A 311 -1.33 38.74 31.45
CA TYR A 311 -0.63 37.48 31.56
C TYR A 311 0.85 37.75 31.80
N LYS A 312 1.23 37.91 33.08
CA LYS A 312 2.64 37.77 33.48
C LYS A 312 3.01 36.31 33.27
N ALA A 313 3.99 36.05 32.40
CA ALA A 313 4.51 34.71 32.17
C ALA A 313 5.12 34.14 33.47
N THR A 314 4.30 33.48 34.28
CA THR A 314 4.77 32.60 35.34
C THR A 314 5.16 31.27 34.69
N GLY A 315 6.26 30.66 35.14
CA GLY A 315 6.72 29.37 34.65
C GLY A 315 5.67 28.25 34.72
N PRO A 316 5.93 27.11 34.08
CA PRO A 316 4.95 26.02 33.95
C PRO A 316 4.40 25.58 35.32
N GLN A 317 3.07 25.59 35.46
CA GLN A 317 2.38 25.11 36.65
C GLN A 317 2.06 23.62 36.52
N LYS A 318 2.04 22.90 37.65
CA LYS A 318 1.57 21.50 37.66
C LYS A 318 0.08 21.43 37.31
N LEU A 319 -0.28 20.49 36.44
CA LEU A 319 -1.68 20.18 36.15
C LEU A 319 -2.40 19.74 37.44
N PRO A 320 -3.66 20.15 37.67
CA PRO A 320 -4.42 19.72 38.84
C PRO A 320 -4.53 18.19 38.87
N GLY A 321 -4.17 17.61 40.01
CA GLY A 321 -3.85 16.18 40.17
C GLY A 321 -5.02 15.19 40.18
N SER A 322 -6.25 15.59 39.84
CA SER A 322 -7.37 14.65 39.76
C SER A 322 -8.37 15.02 38.66
N LEU A 323 -8.65 14.05 37.78
CA LEU A 323 -9.76 14.11 36.85
C LEU A 323 -11.08 14.01 37.63
N LYS A 324 -12.15 14.63 37.12
CA LYS A 324 -13.49 14.47 37.71
C LYS A 324 -13.94 13.00 37.65
N PRO A 325 -14.74 12.51 38.61
CA PRO A 325 -15.33 11.18 38.54
C PRO A 325 -16.14 11.02 37.25
N VAL A 326 -15.98 9.87 36.58
CA VAL A 326 -16.72 9.56 35.36
C VAL A 326 -18.12 9.09 35.75
N PRO A 327 -19.21 9.70 35.22
CA PRO A 327 -20.57 9.23 35.48
C PRO A 327 -20.76 7.79 34.98
N ALA A 328 -21.47 6.97 35.75
CA ALA A 328 -21.83 5.63 35.32
C ALA A 328 -22.87 5.67 34.19
N LEU A 329 -22.72 4.80 33.19
CA LEU A 329 -23.68 4.65 32.11
C LEU A 329 -24.98 4.02 32.63
N ASN A 330 -26.09 4.76 32.52
CA ASN A 330 -27.42 4.24 32.83
C ASN A 330 -27.90 3.32 31.69
N PRO A 331 -28.26 2.05 31.96
CA PRO A 331 -28.78 1.13 30.93
C PRO A 331 -29.97 1.68 30.16
N GLU A 332 -30.80 2.51 30.80
CA GLU A 332 -31.97 3.15 30.17
C GLU A 332 -31.61 4.10 29.03
N HIS A 333 -30.37 4.56 28.96
CA HIS A 333 -29.89 5.40 27.85
C HIS A 333 -29.53 4.57 26.60
N LEU A 334 -29.45 3.23 26.71
CA LEU A 334 -29.16 2.36 25.58
C LEU A 334 -30.44 2.02 24.80
N PRO A 335 -30.34 1.89 23.46
CA PRO A 335 -31.43 1.35 22.66
C PRO A 335 -31.86 -0.03 23.15
N ALA A 336 -33.16 -0.29 23.16
CA ALA A 336 -33.72 -1.56 23.64
C ALA A 336 -33.12 -2.80 22.93
N SER A 337 -32.74 -2.65 21.65
CA SER A 337 -32.14 -3.72 20.84
C SER A 337 -30.76 -4.19 21.33
N VAL A 338 -30.03 -3.38 22.08
CA VAL A 338 -28.68 -3.72 22.59
C VAL A 338 -28.58 -3.72 24.10
N ARG A 339 -29.56 -3.12 24.80
CA ARG A 339 -29.55 -2.92 26.24
C ARG A 339 -29.41 -4.23 27.02
N ASP A 340 -30.32 -5.16 26.82
CA ASP A 340 -30.37 -6.40 27.62
C ASP A 340 -29.10 -7.24 27.43
N ALA A 341 -28.62 -7.32 26.18
CA ALA A 341 -27.37 -7.99 25.86
C ALA A 341 -26.16 -7.29 26.49
N ALA A 342 -26.10 -5.96 26.48
CA ALA A 342 -25.01 -5.21 27.09
C ALA A 342 -24.97 -5.41 28.61
N VAL A 343 -26.13 -5.40 29.28
CA VAL A 343 -26.26 -5.63 30.72
C VAL A 343 -25.85 -7.06 31.08
N ASP A 344 -26.42 -8.07 30.42
CA ASP A 344 -26.12 -9.49 30.68
C ASP A 344 -24.63 -9.81 30.48
N ILE A 345 -24.07 -9.38 29.34
CA ILE A 345 -22.67 -9.67 29.01
C ILE A 345 -21.72 -8.92 29.96
N ALA A 346 -22.04 -7.67 30.31
CA ALA A 346 -21.23 -6.90 31.26
C ALA A 346 -21.19 -7.58 32.63
N ASP A 347 -22.33 -8.07 33.12
CA ASP A 347 -22.41 -8.83 34.37
C ASP A 347 -21.63 -10.14 34.27
N ARG A 348 -21.83 -10.95 33.22
CA ARG A 348 -21.11 -12.22 33.06
C ARG A 348 -19.60 -12.07 32.91
N LEU A 349 -19.13 -11.02 32.24
CA LEU A 349 -17.70 -10.74 32.07
C LEU A 349 -17.10 -9.96 33.24
N GLN A 350 -17.93 -9.45 34.15
CA GLN A 350 -17.55 -8.57 35.26
C GLN A 350 -16.72 -7.38 34.75
N CYS A 351 -17.26 -6.65 33.78
CA CYS A 351 -16.61 -5.51 33.15
C CYS A 351 -17.57 -4.33 32.96
N PRO A 352 -17.05 -3.09 32.76
CA PRO A 352 -17.91 -1.94 32.53
C PRO A 352 -18.82 -2.12 31.30
N MET A 353 -20.11 -1.85 31.46
CA MET A 353 -21.10 -1.91 30.36
C MET A 353 -20.75 -0.99 29.20
N ASP A 354 -20.03 0.11 29.48
CA ASP A 354 -19.48 1.04 28.48
C ASP A 354 -18.67 0.32 27.39
N TYR A 355 -17.92 -0.74 27.75
CA TYR A 355 -17.12 -1.50 26.79
C TYR A 355 -18.01 -2.21 25.77
N LEU A 356 -19.15 -2.72 26.21
CA LEU A 356 -20.13 -3.39 25.37
C LEU A 356 -20.94 -2.37 24.57
N ALA A 357 -21.43 -1.31 25.22
CA ALA A 357 -22.21 -0.26 24.58
C ALA A 357 -21.46 0.38 23.40
N VAL A 358 -20.21 0.83 23.62
CA VAL A 358 -19.39 1.44 22.57
C VAL A 358 -19.13 0.46 21.44
N SER A 359 -18.80 -0.79 21.76
CA SER A 359 -18.48 -1.81 20.76
C SER A 359 -19.71 -2.23 19.94
N MET A 360 -20.86 -2.44 20.57
CA MET A 360 -22.10 -2.84 19.90
C MET A 360 -22.66 -1.73 19.01
N LEU A 361 -22.64 -0.47 19.47
CA LEU A 361 -23.10 0.67 18.66
C LEU A 361 -22.17 0.92 17.47
N SER A 362 -20.84 0.83 17.67
CA SER A 362 -19.88 0.96 16.57
C SER A 362 -20.03 -0.18 15.55
N ALA A 363 -20.24 -1.40 16.03
CA ALA A 363 -20.53 -2.56 15.19
C ALA A 363 -21.81 -2.38 14.36
N ALA A 364 -22.90 -1.93 14.99
CA ALA A 364 -24.14 -1.64 14.29
C ALA A 364 -23.96 -0.53 13.25
N GLY A 365 -23.25 0.56 13.59
CA GLY A 365 -22.93 1.64 12.66
C GLY A 365 -22.09 1.19 11.47
N ALA A 366 -21.14 0.28 11.68
CA ALA A 366 -20.34 -0.31 10.60
C ALA A 366 -21.19 -1.17 9.65
N ILE A 367 -22.14 -1.96 10.16
CA ILE A 367 -23.04 -2.77 9.34
C ILE A 367 -24.03 -1.91 8.54
N VAL A 368 -24.61 -0.88 9.16
CA VAL A 368 -25.53 0.03 8.46
C VAL A 368 -24.80 0.88 7.43
N GLY A 369 -23.56 1.31 7.74
CA GLY A 369 -22.75 2.12 6.85
C GLY A 369 -23.46 3.41 6.43
N ASN A 370 -23.38 3.74 5.13
CA ASN A 370 -24.04 4.88 4.52
C ASN A 370 -25.36 4.51 3.81
N GLN A 371 -25.96 3.37 4.17
CA GLN A 371 -27.20 2.92 3.53
C GLN A 371 -28.44 3.69 3.98
N ILE A 372 -28.40 4.27 5.18
CA ILE A 372 -29.51 5.01 5.78
C ILE A 372 -29.01 6.41 6.17
N GLY A 373 -29.49 7.42 5.44
CA GLY A 373 -29.31 8.83 5.77
C GLY A 373 -30.32 9.30 6.82
N ILE A 374 -29.89 10.17 7.72
CA ILE A 374 -30.70 10.78 8.76
C ILE A 374 -30.62 12.30 8.60
N TYR A 375 -31.76 12.97 8.59
CA TYR A 375 -31.84 14.42 8.71
C TYR A 375 -32.09 14.77 10.19
N PRO A 376 -31.07 15.25 10.94
CA PRO A 376 -31.22 15.47 12.37
C PRO A 376 -32.21 16.58 12.72
N LEU A 377 -32.43 17.49 11.77
CA LEU A 377 -33.30 18.64 11.90
C LEU A 377 -34.56 18.42 11.07
N SER A 378 -35.72 18.41 11.72
CA SER A 378 -37.01 18.05 11.09
C SER A 378 -37.46 18.95 9.93
N LYS A 379 -36.78 20.08 9.70
CA LYS A 379 -37.09 21.05 8.64
C LYS A 379 -35.88 21.40 7.77
N ASP A 380 -34.77 20.68 7.90
CA ASP A 380 -33.55 20.93 7.14
C ASP A 380 -33.04 19.61 6.54
N GLU A 381 -33.29 19.47 5.24
CA GLU A 381 -32.87 18.31 4.44
C GLU A 381 -31.49 18.51 3.80
N SER A 382 -30.82 19.63 4.07
CA SER A 382 -29.47 19.89 3.54
C SER A 382 -28.36 19.26 4.40
N TRP A 383 -28.65 19.00 5.68
CA TRP A 383 -27.73 18.34 6.59
C TRP A 383 -28.10 16.87 6.80
N GLU A 384 -27.60 16.02 5.90
CA GLU A 384 -27.68 14.57 6.02
C GLU A 384 -26.51 14.02 6.81
N VAL A 385 -26.78 13.10 7.74
CA VAL A 385 -25.75 12.34 8.46
C VAL A 385 -26.01 10.84 8.35
N PHE A 386 -24.92 10.08 8.30
CA PHE A 386 -24.97 8.61 8.30
C PHE A 386 -24.53 8.09 9.66
N PRO A 387 -25.09 6.97 10.16
CA PRO A 387 -24.73 6.39 11.45
C PRO A 387 -23.37 5.67 11.44
N CYS A 388 -22.35 6.25 10.81
CA CYS A 388 -20.98 5.77 10.80
C CYS A 388 -20.28 6.11 12.12
N LEU A 389 -20.41 5.22 13.10
CA LEU A 389 -19.89 5.42 14.45
C LEU A 389 -18.46 4.89 14.60
N TRP A 390 -17.59 5.69 15.21
CA TRP A 390 -16.22 5.33 15.57
C TRP A 390 -16.13 5.29 17.09
N GLY A 391 -15.72 4.15 17.65
CA GLY A 391 -15.67 3.93 19.09
C GLY A 391 -14.34 3.33 19.52
N GLY A 392 -13.82 3.79 20.66
CA GLY A 392 -12.59 3.28 21.26
C GLY A 392 -12.81 2.91 22.72
N VAL A 393 -12.40 1.69 23.09
CA VAL A 393 -12.46 1.22 24.48
C VAL A 393 -11.11 1.43 25.16
N VAL A 394 -11.09 2.26 26.21
CA VAL A 394 -9.89 2.57 26.98
C VAL A 394 -10.02 2.01 28.40
N GLY A 395 -8.93 1.42 28.90
CA GLY A 395 -8.90 0.88 30.25
C GLY A 395 -7.58 0.20 30.61
N PRO A 396 -7.31 -0.03 31.90
CA PRO A 396 -6.08 -0.68 32.37
C PRO A 396 -5.86 -2.06 31.75
N PRO A 397 -4.60 -2.55 31.66
CA PRO A 397 -4.33 -3.95 31.36
C PRO A 397 -5.15 -4.88 32.26
N GLY A 398 -5.69 -5.97 31.71
CA GLY A 398 -6.52 -6.92 32.46
C GLY A 398 -7.98 -6.51 32.67
N SER A 399 -8.42 -5.30 32.29
CA SER A 399 -9.80 -4.81 32.53
C SER A 399 -10.90 -5.46 31.66
N LYS A 400 -10.61 -6.58 30.98
CA LYS A 400 -11.56 -7.31 30.11
C LYS A 400 -12.02 -6.57 28.84
N LYS A 401 -11.25 -5.58 28.35
CA LYS A 401 -11.50 -4.90 27.05
C LYS A 401 -11.67 -5.88 25.88
N THR A 402 -10.68 -6.75 25.66
CA THR A 402 -10.69 -7.70 24.53
C THR A 402 -11.81 -8.73 24.64
N PRO A 403 -12.07 -9.36 25.81
CA PRO A 403 -13.26 -10.18 26.01
C PRO A 403 -14.58 -9.47 25.70
N ALA A 404 -14.76 -8.23 26.18
CA ALA A 404 -15.97 -7.44 25.91
C ALA A 404 -16.14 -7.14 24.42
N LEU A 405 -15.08 -6.68 23.75
CA LEU A 405 -15.08 -6.43 22.31
C LEU A 405 -15.43 -7.70 21.51
N ASN A 406 -14.85 -8.84 21.89
CA ASN A 406 -15.11 -10.11 21.24
C ASN A 406 -16.56 -10.59 21.39
N ALA A 407 -17.17 -10.36 22.55
CA ALA A 407 -18.57 -10.68 22.80
C ALA A 407 -19.51 -9.75 22.01
N ALA A 408 -19.22 -8.44 22.01
CA ALA A 408 -19.99 -7.46 21.25
C ALA A 408 -19.96 -7.71 19.72
N LEU A 409 -18.83 -8.18 19.19
CA LEU A 409 -18.66 -8.47 17.76
C LEU A 409 -19.15 -9.88 17.34
N ALA A 410 -19.67 -10.69 18.26
CA ALA A 410 -20.12 -12.05 17.94
C ALA A 410 -21.16 -12.12 16.81
N PRO A 411 -22.17 -11.21 16.71
CA PRO A 411 -23.11 -11.22 15.59
C PRO A 411 -22.44 -10.97 14.22
N ILE A 412 -21.47 -10.05 14.16
CA ILE A 412 -20.72 -9.78 12.92
C ILE A 412 -19.89 -11.01 12.52
N LYS A 413 -19.25 -11.68 13.49
CA LYS A 413 -18.51 -12.93 13.23
C LYS A 413 -19.40 -14.03 12.66
N LEU A 414 -20.67 -14.10 13.08
CA LEU A 414 -21.65 -15.04 12.51
C LEU A 414 -21.95 -14.71 11.04
N LEU A 415 -22.14 -13.43 10.71
CA LEU A 415 -22.35 -12.97 9.33
C LEU A 415 -21.13 -13.28 8.46
N GLU A 416 -19.92 -13.02 8.95
CA GLU A 416 -18.67 -13.34 8.26
C GLU A 416 -18.55 -14.84 7.97
N ALA A 417 -18.87 -15.69 8.95
CA ALA A 417 -18.86 -17.14 8.77
C ALA A 417 -19.89 -17.60 7.71
N ALA A 418 -21.09 -17.04 7.72
CA ALA A 418 -22.12 -17.35 6.73
C ALA A 418 -21.72 -16.90 5.31
N ALA A 419 -21.16 -15.70 5.17
CA ALA A 419 -20.62 -15.18 3.91
C ALA A 419 -19.48 -16.05 3.38
N LEU A 420 -18.59 -16.52 4.26
CA LEU A 420 -17.50 -17.41 3.89
C LEU A 420 -18.01 -18.76 3.35
N GLU A 421 -19.01 -19.36 3.99
CA GLU A 421 -19.62 -20.62 3.50
C GLU A 421 -20.30 -20.43 2.14
N LYS A 422 -21.04 -19.33 1.96
CA LYS A 422 -21.65 -18.97 0.67
C LYS A 422 -20.59 -18.81 -0.42
N TYR A 423 -19.48 -18.12 -0.10
CA TYR A 423 -18.35 -17.96 -1.00
C TYR A 423 -17.69 -19.29 -1.36
N LYS A 424 -17.44 -20.18 -0.38
CA LYS A 424 -16.87 -21.52 -0.64
C LYS A 424 -17.72 -22.31 -1.64
N SER A 425 -19.04 -22.30 -1.44
CA SER A 425 -19.99 -22.95 -2.34
C SER A 425 -19.95 -22.35 -3.74
N ALA A 426 -20.03 -21.02 -3.86
CA ALA A 426 -19.95 -20.34 -5.14
C ALA A 426 -18.63 -20.59 -5.86
N TYR A 427 -17.51 -20.60 -5.13
CA TYR A 427 -16.18 -20.83 -5.68
C TYR A 427 -16.01 -22.26 -6.19
N ALA A 428 -16.61 -23.25 -5.53
CA ALA A 428 -16.62 -24.64 -6.01
C ALA A 428 -17.38 -24.79 -7.35
N HIS A 429 -18.51 -24.10 -7.49
CA HIS A 429 -19.26 -24.05 -8.76
C HIS A 429 -18.43 -23.36 -9.84
N TYR A 430 -17.89 -22.17 -9.55
CA TYR A 430 -17.01 -21.44 -10.46
C TYR A 430 -15.82 -22.26 -10.95
N LYS A 431 -15.16 -23.02 -10.06
CA LYS A 431 -14.04 -23.89 -10.45
C LYS A 431 -14.46 -24.94 -11.48
N THR A 432 -15.62 -25.55 -11.27
CA THR A 432 -16.20 -26.54 -12.18
C THR A 432 -16.53 -25.91 -13.53
N ASP A 433 -17.19 -24.75 -13.51
CA ASP A 433 -17.55 -24.00 -14.72
C ASP A 433 -16.30 -23.51 -15.47
N SER A 434 -15.24 -23.12 -14.76
CA SER A 434 -13.97 -22.64 -15.33
C SER A 434 -13.22 -23.77 -16.04
N ASP A 435 -13.21 -24.97 -15.46
CA ASP A 435 -12.61 -26.14 -16.09
C ASP A 435 -13.40 -26.58 -17.34
N GLN A 436 -14.73 -26.52 -17.28
CA GLN A 436 -15.60 -26.74 -18.43
C GLN A 436 -15.36 -25.70 -19.54
N TYR A 437 -15.29 -24.41 -19.18
CA TYR A 437 -14.98 -23.32 -20.11
C TYR A 437 -13.65 -23.52 -20.83
N LYS A 438 -12.58 -23.92 -20.12
CA LYS A 438 -11.28 -24.21 -20.76
C LYS A 438 -11.38 -25.34 -21.78
N SER A 439 -12.13 -26.39 -21.47
CA SER A 439 -12.39 -27.50 -22.40
C SER A 439 -13.14 -27.02 -23.64
N ASP A 440 -14.25 -26.31 -23.44
CA ASP A 440 -15.10 -25.81 -24.52
C ASP A 440 -14.37 -24.78 -25.40
N PHE A 441 -13.52 -23.95 -24.79
CA PHE A 441 -12.72 -22.95 -25.49
C PHE A 441 -11.64 -23.61 -26.35
N ALA A 442 -10.98 -24.66 -25.83
CA ALA A 442 -10.01 -25.44 -26.60
C ALA A 442 -10.66 -26.14 -27.81
N ASP A 443 -11.87 -26.66 -27.66
CA ASP A 443 -12.63 -27.29 -28.73
C ASP A 443 -13.17 -26.29 -29.76
N CYS A 444 -13.61 -25.10 -29.33
CA CYS A 444 -13.99 -24.00 -30.24
C CYS A 444 -12.81 -23.55 -31.11
N LYS A 445 -11.61 -23.48 -30.52
CA LYS A 445 -10.38 -23.13 -31.25
C LYS A 445 -10.01 -24.16 -32.32
N LYS A 446 -10.24 -25.45 -32.06
CA LYS A 446 -9.99 -26.53 -33.03
C LYS A 446 -11.01 -26.54 -34.18
N LYS A 447 -12.28 -26.25 -33.88
CA LYS A 447 -13.39 -26.31 -34.85
C LYS A 447 -13.60 -25.01 -35.64
N ALA A 448 -12.80 -23.97 -35.39
CA ALA A 448 -12.98 -22.62 -35.94
C ALA A 448 -14.43 -22.10 -35.77
N SER A 449 -15.03 -22.43 -34.61
CA SER A 449 -16.40 -22.02 -34.27
C SER A 449 -16.44 -20.49 -34.11
N LYS A 450 -17.50 -19.85 -34.63
CA LYS A 450 -17.74 -18.41 -34.44
C LYS A 450 -18.43 -18.09 -33.10
N THR A 451 -18.89 -19.12 -32.39
CA THR A 451 -19.55 -18.98 -31.08
C THR A 451 -18.58 -19.42 -30.00
N PHE A 452 -18.18 -18.48 -29.14
CA PHE A 452 -17.26 -18.72 -28.03
C PHE A 452 -18.04 -19.02 -26.75
N PRO A 453 -17.56 -19.94 -25.90
CA PRO A 453 -18.16 -20.17 -24.59
C PRO A 453 -18.00 -18.91 -23.73
N MET A 454 -18.94 -18.67 -22.82
CA MET A 454 -18.89 -17.54 -21.90
C MET A 454 -17.97 -17.89 -20.73
N GLU A 455 -17.02 -17.02 -20.43
CA GLU A 455 -16.13 -17.20 -19.29
C GLU A 455 -16.93 -17.06 -17.98
N PRO A 456 -16.87 -18.03 -17.06
CA PRO A 456 -17.55 -17.93 -15.78
C PRO A 456 -16.92 -16.84 -14.93
N ILE A 457 -17.74 -16.16 -14.13
CA ILE A 457 -17.29 -15.04 -13.29
C ILE A 457 -16.80 -15.58 -11.95
N GLU A 458 -15.59 -15.22 -11.54
CA GLU A 458 -15.07 -15.59 -10.22
C GLU A 458 -15.91 -14.91 -9.12
N PRO A 459 -16.50 -15.67 -8.18
CA PRO A 459 -17.25 -15.10 -7.08
C PRO A 459 -16.29 -14.34 -6.15
N LYS A 460 -16.74 -13.21 -5.59
CA LYS A 460 -15.97 -12.43 -4.62
C LYS A 460 -16.43 -12.74 -3.19
N PRO A 461 -15.52 -12.82 -2.20
CA PRO A 461 -15.90 -13.03 -0.81
C PRO A 461 -16.53 -11.75 -0.23
N GLU A 462 -17.74 -11.88 0.32
CA GLU A 462 -18.37 -10.82 1.11
C GLU A 462 -17.69 -10.76 2.48
N ARG A 463 -17.34 -9.54 2.94
CA ARG A 463 -16.56 -9.28 4.15
C ARG A 463 -17.25 -8.22 4.99
N TYR A 464 -17.35 -8.48 6.29
CA TYR A 464 -17.85 -7.55 7.29
C TYR A 464 -16.75 -7.06 8.24
N VAL A 465 -15.65 -7.82 8.37
CA VAL A 465 -14.51 -7.46 9.24
C VAL A 465 -13.21 -7.46 8.46
N VAL A 466 -12.37 -6.46 8.74
CA VAL A 466 -10.99 -6.39 8.25
C VAL A 466 -10.07 -6.11 9.44
N HIS A 467 -9.03 -6.92 9.59
CA HIS A 467 -7.98 -6.78 10.61
C HIS A 467 -6.64 -6.49 9.95
N ASP A 468 -5.75 -5.80 10.67
CA ASP A 468 -4.34 -5.57 10.30
C ASP A 468 -4.14 -5.28 8.81
N THR A 469 -4.87 -4.26 8.34
CA THR A 469 -4.90 -3.89 6.92
C THR A 469 -4.14 -2.59 6.70
N THR A 470 -3.31 -2.56 5.67
CA THR A 470 -2.73 -1.31 5.19
C THR A 470 -3.82 -0.47 4.53
N TYR A 471 -3.63 0.86 4.44
CA TYR A 471 -4.57 1.74 3.75
C TYR A 471 -4.83 1.28 2.30
N GLN A 472 -3.81 0.76 1.63
CA GLN A 472 -3.88 0.21 0.28
C GLN A 472 -4.70 -1.08 0.24
N LYS A 473 -4.47 -2.00 1.19
CA LYS A 473 -5.24 -3.25 1.24
C LYS A 473 -6.70 -3.00 1.58
N LEU A 474 -6.97 -2.03 2.44
CA LEU A 474 -8.32 -1.57 2.71
C LEU A 474 -8.94 -0.95 1.46
N GLY A 475 -8.17 -0.19 0.68
CA GLY A 475 -8.58 0.31 -0.64
C GLY A 475 -8.99 -0.79 -1.61
N GLU A 476 -8.20 -1.87 -1.76
CA GLU A 476 -8.56 -3.03 -2.59
C GLU A 476 -9.82 -3.74 -2.10
N ILE A 477 -9.97 -3.88 -0.78
CA ILE A 477 -11.13 -4.53 -0.18
C ILE A 477 -12.39 -3.70 -0.43
N LEU A 478 -12.31 -2.37 -0.26
CA LEU A 478 -13.44 -1.43 -0.40
C LEU A 478 -13.73 -1.00 -1.83
N ALA A 479 -12.82 -1.21 -2.78
CA ALA A 479 -13.03 -0.90 -4.19
C ALA A 479 -13.92 -1.92 -4.93
N ASN A 480 -14.38 -2.97 -4.23
CA ASN A 480 -15.19 -4.05 -4.79
C ASN A 480 -16.68 -3.77 -4.76
#